data_AF-A0A1M3PWR6-F1
#
_entry.id   AF-A0A1M3PWR6-F1
#
_cell.length_a   1.000
_cell.length_b   1.000
_cell.length_c   1.000
_cell.angle_alpha   90.00
_cell.angle_beta   90.00
_cell.angle_gamma   90.00
#
_symmetry.space_group_name_H-M   'P 1'
#
loop_
_entity.id
_entity.type
_entity.pdbx_description
1 polymer ?
#
loop_
_entity_poly.entity_id
_entity_poly.type
_entity_poly.pdbx_seq_one_letter_code
_entity_poly.pdbx_strand_id
1 'polypeptide(L)'
;MDYEAYVEAFNEGDDAALVERWFAPDCVMYGATRTSRGQDELLAFLDWAHDGVREIVRPRRVMQQENRLFVDVDMDFICHAPRPDFPFGALMPSDILTVRFFVTYELDEQGLIRELCSMTWPAEQGVIKAPMLSGHAGGRAAYHAYAAAFSAGDIARAARYYTEDCTLRLPSVPPMRGRAAIQSFYEGMFRSVREHLTVHALMIDDHGIAVDCTSTFVAQADAPDFAVTPLKKGEAVAVRVFVIYGLHHGQIRTIDVARAGEAERVRVD
;
A
#
# COMPACT_ATOMS: atom_id res chain seq x y z
N MET A 1 -13.24 -11.70 23.69
CA MET A 1 -12.35 -10.63 23.16
C MET A 1 -13.21 -9.70 22.31
N ASP A 2 -12.95 -8.40 22.34
CA ASP A 2 -13.52 -7.47 21.36
C ASP A 2 -12.79 -7.65 20.02
N TYR A 3 -13.37 -8.41 19.10
CA TYR A 3 -12.72 -8.74 17.83
C TYR A 3 -12.67 -7.54 16.87
N GLU A 4 -13.58 -6.59 16.99
CA GLU A 4 -13.58 -5.39 16.16
C GLU A 4 -12.38 -4.49 16.52
N ALA A 5 -12.18 -4.26 17.82
CA ALA A 5 -11.01 -3.53 18.31
C ALA A 5 -9.67 -4.26 18.01
N TYR A 6 -9.67 -5.61 17.98
CA TYR A 6 -8.50 -6.37 17.54
C TYR A 6 -8.18 -6.11 16.06
N VAL A 7 -9.19 -6.09 15.20
CA VAL A 7 -9.02 -5.82 13.76
C VAL A 7 -8.58 -4.38 13.52
N GLU A 8 -9.09 -3.42 14.28
CA GLU A 8 -8.62 -2.03 14.24
C GLU A 8 -7.13 -1.95 14.58
N ALA A 9 -6.70 -2.53 15.71
CA ALA A 9 -5.30 -2.58 16.11
C ALA A 9 -4.41 -3.30 15.07
N PHE A 10 -4.89 -4.40 14.49
CA PHE A 10 -4.17 -5.10 13.43
C PHE A 10 -3.98 -4.19 12.21
N ASN A 11 -5.04 -3.49 11.82
CA ASN A 11 -5.06 -2.63 10.64
C ASN A 11 -4.32 -1.30 10.83
N GLU A 12 -3.96 -0.92 12.06
CA GLU A 12 -3.01 0.17 12.35
C GLU A 12 -1.57 -0.19 11.93
N GLY A 13 -1.18 -1.45 12.06
CA GLY A 13 0.11 -1.96 11.59
C GLY A 13 1.26 -1.79 12.58
N ASP A 14 0.96 -1.54 13.85
CA ASP A 14 1.92 -1.61 14.95
C ASP A 14 1.89 -3.04 15.53
N ASP A 15 2.73 -3.92 14.99
CA ASP A 15 2.76 -5.33 15.38
C ASP A 15 3.19 -5.51 16.85
N ALA A 16 4.07 -4.64 17.36
CA ALA A 16 4.49 -4.68 18.76
C ALA A 16 3.32 -4.39 19.71
N ALA A 17 2.59 -3.28 19.46
CA ALA A 17 1.42 -2.93 20.24
C ALA A 17 0.28 -3.95 20.07
N LEU A 18 0.10 -4.52 18.87
CA LEU A 18 -0.87 -5.57 18.60
C LEU A 18 -0.58 -6.81 19.46
N VAL A 19 0.67 -7.31 19.44
CA VAL A 19 1.07 -8.50 20.18
C VAL A 19 0.99 -8.28 21.69
N GLU A 20 1.50 -7.15 22.18
CA GLU A 20 1.44 -6.80 23.60
C GLU A 20 0.00 -6.75 24.12
N ARG A 21 -0.92 -6.16 23.34
CA ARG A 21 -2.30 -5.93 23.77
C ARG A 21 -3.18 -7.17 23.68
N TRP A 22 -2.98 -8.03 22.69
CA TRP A 22 -3.97 -9.04 22.33
C TRP A 22 -3.51 -10.49 22.48
N PHE A 23 -2.21 -10.76 22.62
CA PHE A 23 -1.69 -12.12 22.69
C PHE A 23 -1.16 -12.44 24.08
N ALA A 24 -1.43 -13.66 24.57
CA ALA A 24 -0.86 -14.15 25.82
C ALA A 24 0.67 -14.31 25.68
N PRO A 25 1.47 -14.16 26.76
CA PRO A 25 2.92 -14.32 26.69
C PRO A 25 3.38 -15.69 26.15
N ASP A 26 2.60 -16.75 26.41
CA ASP A 26 2.84 -18.12 25.96
C ASP A 26 2.02 -18.51 24.73
N CYS A 27 1.53 -17.53 23.95
CA CYS A 27 0.66 -17.79 22.80
C CYS A 27 1.30 -18.72 21.76
N VAL A 28 0.49 -19.46 21.02
CA VAL A 28 0.96 -20.28 19.90
C VAL A 28 0.19 -19.94 18.64
N MET A 29 0.93 -19.65 17.57
CA MET A 29 0.36 -19.51 16.23
C MET A 29 0.71 -20.71 15.36
N TYR A 30 -0.32 -21.38 14.82
CA TYR A 30 -0.22 -22.40 13.79
C TYR A 30 -0.56 -21.79 12.43
N GLY A 31 0.47 -21.62 11.60
CA GLY A 31 0.35 -21.28 10.18
C GLY A 31 0.50 -22.50 9.29
N ALA A 32 0.26 -22.33 7.99
CA ALA A 32 0.36 -23.42 7.02
C ALA A 32 1.78 -24.02 6.91
N THR A 33 2.82 -23.20 7.12
CA THR A 33 4.23 -23.59 6.89
C THR A 33 5.10 -23.52 8.14
N ARG A 34 4.59 -22.95 9.24
CA ARG A 34 5.37 -22.67 10.46
C ARG A 34 4.49 -22.67 11.69
N THR A 35 5.12 -22.86 12.85
CA THR A 35 4.53 -22.60 14.16
C THR A 35 5.39 -21.57 14.87
N SER A 36 4.78 -20.52 15.42
CA SER A 36 5.46 -19.55 16.30
C SER A 36 4.99 -19.78 17.74
N ARG A 37 5.92 -19.74 18.71
CA ARG A 37 5.67 -19.96 20.13
C ARG A 37 6.14 -18.77 20.96
N GLY A 38 5.21 -18.19 21.72
CA GLY A 38 5.39 -16.97 22.49
C GLY A 38 5.35 -15.72 21.62
N GLN A 39 5.31 -14.56 22.29
CA GLN A 39 5.22 -13.26 21.65
C GLN A 39 6.45 -12.95 20.77
N ASP A 40 7.66 -13.34 21.19
CA ASP A 40 8.90 -13.05 20.45
C ASP A 40 8.94 -13.74 19.07
N GLU A 41 8.58 -15.02 19.00
CA GLU A 41 8.53 -15.75 17.72
C GLU A 41 7.37 -15.31 16.82
N LEU A 42 6.29 -14.79 17.42
CA LEU A 42 5.18 -14.19 16.70
C LEU A 42 5.59 -12.83 16.11
N LEU A 43 6.25 -11.96 16.87
CA LEU A 43 6.75 -10.68 16.37
C LEU A 43 7.76 -10.88 15.25
N ALA A 44 8.74 -11.79 15.43
CA ALA A 44 9.69 -12.11 14.38
C ALA A 44 9.02 -12.70 13.12
N PHE A 45 7.85 -13.33 13.26
CA PHE A 45 7.03 -13.72 12.11
C PHE A 45 6.42 -12.50 11.42
N LEU A 46 5.70 -11.67 12.16
CA LEU A 46 4.98 -10.52 11.63
C LEU A 46 5.95 -9.56 10.94
N ASP A 47 7.10 -9.27 11.56
CA ASP A 47 8.17 -8.45 10.96
C ASP A 47 8.60 -8.97 9.58
N TRP A 48 8.81 -10.29 9.46
CA TRP A 48 9.17 -10.91 8.18
C TRP A 48 7.99 -10.93 7.19
N ALA A 49 6.77 -11.17 7.66
CA ALA A 49 5.58 -11.23 6.82
C ALA A 49 5.28 -9.86 6.21
N HIS A 50 5.37 -8.81 7.04
CA HIS A 50 5.01 -7.44 6.71
C HIS A 50 6.15 -6.61 6.08
N ASP A 51 7.39 -7.11 6.05
CA ASP A 51 8.49 -6.43 5.36
C ASP A 51 8.15 -6.17 3.88
N GLY A 52 7.97 -4.91 3.49
CA GLY A 52 7.60 -4.56 2.11
C GLY A 52 6.14 -4.84 1.72
N VAL A 53 5.30 -5.37 2.62
CA VAL A 53 3.89 -5.73 2.37
C VAL A 53 3.03 -5.28 3.53
N ARG A 54 1.98 -4.51 3.25
CA ARG A 54 0.95 -4.23 4.25
C ARG A 54 -0.12 -5.30 4.19
N GLU A 55 -0.31 -6.04 5.28
CA GLU A 55 -1.45 -6.95 5.45
C GLU A 55 -2.63 -6.22 6.09
N ILE A 56 -3.82 -6.39 5.52
CA ILE A 56 -5.06 -5.77 5.99
C ILE A 56 -6.14 -6.83 6.15
N VAL A 57 -6.70 -6.90 7.35
CA VAL A 57 -7.70 -7.91 7.74
C VAL A 57 -9.10 -7.34 7.55
N ARG A 58 -9.94 -8.08 6.82
CA ARG A 58 -11.36 -7.75 6.56
C ARG A 58 -12.27 -8.92 6.93
N PRO A 59 -12.81 -8.95 8.16
CA PRO A 59 -13.67 -10.04 8.61
C PRO A 59 -14.93 -10.16 7.75
N ARG A 60 -15.27 -11.39 7.37
CA ARG A 60 -16.52 -11.72 6.65
C ARG A 60 -17.57 -12.26 7.59
N ARG A 61 -17.14 -13.12 8.52
CA ARG A 61 -17.97 -13.70 9.56
C ARG A 61 -17.13 -13.97 10.78
N VAL A 62 -17.63 -13.55 11.92
CA VAL A 62 -17.06 -13.81 13.23
C VAL A 62 -18.11 -14.55 14.04
N MET A 63 -17.72 -15.68 14.64
CA MET A 63 -18.55 -16.42 15.58
C MET A 63 -17.72 -16.65 16.84
N GLN A 64 -18.31 -16.41 18.00
CA GLN A 64 -17.67 -16.70 19.28
C GLN A 64 -18.51 -17.70 20.07
N GLN A 65 -17.85 -18.73 20.59
CA GLN A 65 -18.41 -19.66 21.55
C GLN A 65 -17.47 -19.74 22.74
N GLU A 66 -17.93 -19.25 23.90
CA GLU A 66 -17.12 -19.19 25.12
C GLU A 66 -15.77 -18.48 24.86
N ASN A 67 -14.66 -19.17 25.11
CA ASN A 67 -13.30 -18.67 24.91
C ASN A 67 -12.76 -18.93 23.50
N ARG A 68 -13.59 -19.34 22.53
CA ARG A 68 -13.15 -19.64 21.16
C ARG A 68 -13.82 -18.75 20.13
N LEU A 69 -13.04 -18.28 19.16
CA LEU A 69 -13.53 -17.54 18.00
C LEU A 69 -13.27 -18.35 16.73
N PHE A 70 -14.21 -18.27 15.79
CA PHE A 70 -14.12 -18.83 14.44
C PHE A 70 -14.36 -17.70 13.45
N VAL A 71 -13.36 -17.41 12.64
CA VAL A 71 -13.36 -16.23 11.78
C VAL A 71 -13.07 -16.60 10.34
N ASP A 72 -14.02 -16.29 9.47
CA ASP A 72 -13.82 -16.25 8.01
C ASP A 72 -13.41 -14.81 7.65
N VAL A 73 -12.26 -14.65 7.02
CA VAL A 73 -11.66 -13.32 6.77
C VAL A 73 -10.97 -13.28 5.42
N ASP A 74 -11.11 -12.17 4.71
CA ASP A 74 -10.23 -11.85 3.59
C ASP A 74 -9.07 -10.99 4.12
N MET A 75 -7.84 -11.35 3.75
CA MET A 75 -6.63 -10.58 4.03
C MET A 75 -6.09 -10.04 2.71
N ASP A 76 -5.97 -8.72 2.62
CA ASP A 76 -5.35 -8.04 1.48
C ASP A 76 -3.87 -7.82 1.78
N PHE A 77 -3.01 -8.27 0.86
CA PHE A 77 -1.58 -8.04 0.88
C PHE A 77 -1.23 -6.98 -0.15
N ILE A 78 -0.93 -5.78 0.34
CA ILE A 78 -0.60 -4.61 -0.47
C ILE A 78 0.91 -4.43 -0.50
N CYS A 79 1.52 -4.67 -1.66
CA CYS A 79 2.96 -4.70 -1.81
C CYS A 79 3.53 -3.32 -2.16
N HIS A 80 4.49 -2.84 -1.38
CA HIS A 80 5.18 -1.56 -1.61
C HIS A 80 6.68 -1.73 -1.88
N ALA A 81 7.27 -2.89 -1.59
CA ALA A 81 8.62 -3.28 -1.98
C ALA A 81 8.64 -4.71 -2.55
N PRO A 82 9.55 -5.05 -3.50
CA PRO A 82 9.57 -6.38 -4.11
C PRO A 82 9.64 -7.53 -3.09
N ARG A 83 8.74 -8.52 -3.23
CA ARG A 83 8.72 -9.76 -2.44
C ARG A 83 8.58 -10.97 -3.37
N PRO A 84 9.67 -11.38 -4.05
CA PRO A 84 9.64 -12.50 -4.99
C PRO A 84 9.30 -13.84 -4.31
N ASP A 85 9.65 -13.99 -3.04
CA ASP A 85 9.47 -15.22 -2.25
C ASP A 85 8.22 -15.18 -1.36
N PHE A 86 7.25 -14.31 -1.66
CA PHE A 86 6.05 -14.19 -0.86
C PHE A 86 5.21 -15.49 -0.91
N PRO A 87 4.69 -16.01 0.23
CA PRO A 87 4.09 -17.35 0.30
C PRO A 87 2.92 -17.61 -0.66
N PHE A 88 2.23 -16.56 -1.07
CA PHE A 88 1.05 -16.64 -1.94
C PHE A 88 1.36 -16.29 -3.41
N GLY A 89 2.64 -16.13 -3.75
CA GLY A 89 3.13 -15.78 -5.09
C GLY A 89 3.92 -14.49 -5.09
N ALA A 90 4.86 -14.36 -6.04
CA ALA A 90 5.74 -13.19 -6.14
C ALA A 90 4.94 -11.88 -6.26
N LEU A 91 5.28 -10.91 -5.41
CA LEU A 91 4.66 -9.58 -5.41
C LEU A 91 5.70 -8.50 -5.77
N MET A 92 5.24 -7.49 -6.49
CA MET A 92 6.01 -6.29 -6.78
C MET A 92 5.24 -5.06 -6.29
N PRO A 93 5.90 -3.90 -6.13
CA PRO A 93 5.23 -2.67 -5.74
C PRO A 93 3.99 -2.42 -6.60
N SER A 94 2.92 -1.92 -5.97
CA SER A 94 1.58 -1.73 -6.53
C SER A 94 0.68 -2.97 -6.61
N ASP A 95 1.22 -4.18 -6.44
CA ASP A 95 0.39 -5.39 -6.47
C ASP A 95 -0.48 -5.47 -5.21
N ILE A 96 -1.72 -5.92 -5.39
CA ILE A 96 -2.65 -6.23 -4.31
C ILE A 96 -3.11 -7.67 -4.56
N LEU A 97 -2.84 -8.53 -3.58
CA LEU A 97 -3.27 -9.92 -3.59
C LEU A 97 -4.21 -10.14 -2.41
N THR A 98 -5.38 -10.70 -2.65
CA THR A 98 -6.32 -11.05 -1.58
C THR A 98 -6.30 -12.56 -1.37
N VAL A 99 -6.20 -12.99 -0.11
CA VAL A 99 -6.28 -14.39 0.28
C VAL A 99 -7.37 -14.54 1.33
N ARG A 100 -8.18 -15.57 1.17
CA ARG A 100 -9.18 -15.92 2.19
C ARG A 100 -8.53 -16.82 3.23
N PHE A 101 -8.80 -16.52 4.49
CA PHE A 101 -8.40 -17.31 5.64
C PHE A 101 -9.62 -17.77 6.43
N PHE A 102 -9.48 -18.93 7.06
CA PHE A 102 -10.29 -19.30 8.20
C PHE A 102 -9.38 -19.42 9.41
N VAL A 103 -9.65 -18.59 10.42
CA VAL A 103 -8.81 -18.47 11.62
C VAL A 103 -9.63 -18.84 12.85
N THR A 104 -9.08 -19.72 13.67
CA THR A 104 -9.62 -20.02 14.99
C THR A 104 -8.73 -19.40 16.06
N TYR A 105 -9.34 -18.81 17.06
CA TYR A 105 -8.65 -18.26 18.23
C TYR A 105 -9.13 -18.98 19.48
N GLU A 106 -8.22 -19.36 20.38
CA GLU A 106 -8.53 -19.74 21.76
C GLU A 106 -8.00 -18.66 22.71
N LEU A 107 -8.87 -18.20 23.59
CA LEU A 107 -8.58 -17.18 24.58
C LEU A 107 -8.25 -17.80 25.94
N ASP A 108 -7.35 -17.17 26.68
CA ASP A 108 -7.10 -17.47 28.08
C ASP A 108 -8.17 -16.84 29.01
N GLU A 109 -7.98 -16.99 30.32
CA GLU A 109 -8.89 -16.44 31.34
C GLU A 109 -8.92 -14.90 31.37
N GLN A 110 -7.88 -14.26 30.84
CA GLN A 110 -7.77 -12.80 30.71
C GLN A 110 -8.37 -12.30 29.39
N GLY A 111 -8.77 -13.20 28.50
CA GLY A 111 -9.33 -12.89 27.19
C GLY A 111 -8.28 -12.59 26.13
N LEU A 112 -7.00 -12.90 26.38
CA LEU A 112 -5.90 -12.79 25.43
C LEU A 112 -5.81 -14.04 24.56
N ILE A 113 -5.31 -13.88 23.33
CA ILE A 113 -5.13 -14.97 22.38
C ILE A 113 -4.00 -15.88 22.88
N ARG A 114 -4.37 -17.08 23.33
CA ARG A 114 -3.44 -18.15 23.71
C ARG A 114 -3.12 -19.06 22.54
N GLU A 115 -4.07 -19.30 21.66
CA GLU A 115 -3.85 -20.09 20.45
C GLU A 115 -4.50 -19.41 19.24
N LEU A 116 -3.78 -19.38 18.12
CA LEU A 116 -4.28 -18.98 16.81
C LEU A 116 -3.95 -20.08 15.82
N CYS A 117 -4.94 -20.61 15.11
CA CYS A 117 -4.73 -21.54 14.01
C CYS A 117 -5.36 -20.99 12.74
N SER A 118 -4.62 -21.03 11.64
CA SER A 118 -5.07 -20.48 10.36
C SER A 118 -4.98 -21.51 9.24
N MET A 119 -5.97 -21.50 8.36
CA MET A 119 -5.94 -22.18 7.07
C MET A 119 -6.28 -21.19 5.97
N THR A 120 -5.71 -21.40 4.78
CA THR A 120 -5.86 -20.50 3.63
C THR A 120 -6.43 -21.22 2.44
N TRP A 121 -7.19 -20.49 1.63
CA TRP A 121 -7.44 -20.88 0.24
C TRP A 121 -6.30 -20.39 -0.66
N PRO A 122 -6.15 -20.97 -1.87
CA PRO A 122 -5.34 -20.37 -2.93
C PRO A 122 -5.65 -18.88 -3.12
N ALA A 123 -4.62 -18.10 -3.44
CA ALA A 123 -4.77 -16.67 -3.64
C ALA A 123 -5.87 -16.35 -4.67
N GLU A 124 -6.63 -15.29 -4.41
CA GLU A 124 -7.78 -14.84 -5.21
C GLU A 124 -8.98 -15.82 -5.25
N GLN A 125 -8.89 -17.00 -4.62
CA GLN A 125 -10.00 -17.97 -4.63
C GLN A 125 -11.05 -17.65 -3.57
N GLY A 126 -12.27 -17.33 -4.03
CA GLY A 126 -13.44 -17.18 -3.16
C GLY A 126 -13.41 -15.95 -2.26
N VAL A 127 -12.57 -14.96 -2.59
CA VAL A 127 -12.38 -13.70 -1.86
C VAL A 127 -13.46 -12.67 -2.21
N ILE A 128 -13.72 -11.72 -1.32
CA ILE A 128 -14.48 -10.50 -1.62
C ILE A 128 -13.48 -9.38 -1.85
N LYS A 129 -13.49 -8.76 -3.03
CA LYS A 129 -12.59 -7.65 -3.36
C LYS A 129 -13.08 -6.34 -2.75
N ALA A 130 -12.18 -5.64 -2.06
CA ALA A 130 -12.37 -4.25 -1.68
C ALA A 130 -12.02 -3.30 -2.84
N PRO A 131 -12.54 -2.05 -2.84
CA PRO A 131 -12.05 -1.01 -3.74
C PRO A 131 -10.54 -0.81 -3.58
N MET A 132 -9.83 -0.67 -4.70
CA MET A 132 -8.37 -0.54 -4.73
C MET A 132 -7.87 0.69 -3.95
N LEU A 133 -8.51 1.83 -4.15
CA LEU A 133 -8.32 3.05 -3.36
C LEU A 133 -9.64 3.36 -2.62
N SER A 134 -9.55 3.72 -1.35
CA SER A 134 -10.69 4.03 -0.48
C SER A 134 -10.21 4.67 0.81
N GLY A 135 -11.13 5.18 1.63
CA GLY A 135 -10.81 5.74 2.94
C GLY A 135 -10.29 4.70 3.96
N HIS A 136 -10.52 3.41 3.69
CA HIS A 136 -10.12 2.28 4.54
C HIS A 136 -8.61 2.05 4.53
N ALA A 137 -8.10 1.33 5.54
CA ALA A 137 -6.67 1.06 5.72
C ALA A 137 -6.02 0.42 4.48
N GLY A 138 -6.70 -0.52 3.81
CA GLY A 138 -6.22 -1.12 2.56
C GLY A 138 -6.11 -0.13 1.40
N GLY A 139 -7.10 0.76 1.24
CA GLY A 139 -7.06 1.82 0.23
C GLY A 139 -5.93 2.84 0.46
N ARG A 140 -5.68 3.18 1.73
CA ARG A 140 -4.53 4.01 2.14
C ARG A 140 -3.20 3.34 1.84
N ALA A 141 -3.04 2.07 2.22
CA ALA A 141 -1.85 1.29 1.90
C ALA A 141 -1.61 1.18 0.39
N ALA A 142 -2.70 0.98 -0.38
CA ALA A 142 -2.64 0.88 -1.83
C ALA A 142 -2.16 2.19 -2.49
N TYR A 143 -2.49 3.34 -1.93
CA TYR A 143 -1.92 4.62 -2.40
C TYR A 143 -0.39 4.66 -2.25
N HIS A 144 0.14 4.22 -1.11
CA HIS A 144 1.59 4.16 -0.90
C HIS A 144 2.27 3.17 -1.85
N ALA A 145 1.65 2.02 -2.12
CA ALA A 145 2.12 1.06 -3.12
C ALA A 145 2.12 1.63 -4.55
N TYR A 146 1.09 2.40 -4.91
CA TYR A 146 1.03 3.17 -6.14
C TYR A 146 2.19 4.18 -6.24
N ALA A 147 2.40 4.99 -5.19
CA ALA A 147 3.45 5.99 -5.16
C ALA A 147 4.86 5.37 -5.22
N ALA A 148 5.05 4.20 -4.60
CA ALA A 148 6.29 3.44 -4.67
C ALA A 148 6.58 2.95 -6.09
N ALA A 149 5.60 2.36 -6.78
CA ALA A 149 5.77 1.93 -8.17
C ALA A 149 6.04 3.11 -9.12
N PHE A 150 5.33 4.22 -8.92
CA PHE A 150 5.58 5.44 -9.68
C PHE A 150 7.02 5.95 -9.48
N SER A 151 7.46 6.01 -8.21
CA SER A 151 8.82 6.47 -7.85
C SER A 151 9.93 5.53 -8.33
N ALA A 152 9.63 4.24 -8.50
CA ALA A 152 10.52 3.26 -9.11
C ALA A 152 10.63 3.42 -10.64
N GLY A 153 9.84 4.31 -11.25
CA GLY A 153 9.77 4.48 -12.69
C GLY A 153 8.91 3.43 -13.40
N ASP A 154 8.18 2.58 -12.66
CA ASP A 154 7.30 1.56 -13.22
C ASP A 154 5.89 2.12 -13.43
N ILE A 155 5.79 2.99 -14.43
CA ILE A 155 4.52 3.62 -14.80
C ILE A 155 3.51 2.60 -15.31
N ALA A 156 3.93 1.49 -15.92
CA ALA A 156 3.02 0.43 -16.35
C ALA A 156 2.26 -0.18 -15.16
N ARG A 157 2.93 -0.34 -14.01
CA ARG A 157 2.29 -0.75 -12.75
C ARG A 157 1.46 0.37 -12.13
N ALA A 158 2.03 1.56 -11.98
CA ALA A 158 1.32 2.69 -11.37
C ALA A 158 0.03 3.03 -12.13
N ALA A 159 0.03 2.94 -13.46
CA ALA A 159 -1.12 3.22 -14.31
C ALA A 159 -2.30 2.23 -14.14
N ARG A 160 -2.12 1.08 -13.48
CA ARG A 160 -3.22 0.15 -13.14
C ARG A 160 -4.25 0.79 -12.20
N TYR A 161 -3.82 1.78 -11.43
CA TYR A 161 -4.67 2.56 -10.54
C TYR A 161 -5.54 3.57 -11.28
N TYR A 162 -5.30 3.80 -12.57
CA TYR A 162 -6.05 4.78 -13.36
C TYR A 162 -7.23 4.11 -14.07
N THR A 163 -8.37 4.81 -14.12
CA THR A 163 -9.43 4.44 -15.07
C THR A 163 -8.91 4.59 -16.49
N GLU A 164 -9.50 3.85 -17.45
CA GLU A 164 -9.07 3.89 -18.85
C GLU A 164 -9.10 5.32 -19.44
N ASP A 165 -10.08 6.10 -19.01
CA ASP A 165 -10.35 7.47 -19.47
C ASP A 165 -9.71 8.56 -18.59
N CYS A 166 -8.85 8.20 -17.62
CA CYS A 166 -8.27 9.09 -16.62
C CYS A 166 -7.69 10.38 -17.23
N THR A 167 -7.90 11.53 -16.58
CA THR A 167 -7.39 12.83 -17.05
C THR A 167 -6.33 13.35 -16.09
N LEU A 168 -5.15 13.69 -16.62
CA LEU A 168 -4.06 14.34 -15.88
C LEU A 168 -3.94 15.81 -16.30
N ARG A 169 -3.91 16.70 -15.32
CA ARG A 169 -3.65 18.13 -15.48
C ARG A 169 -2.41 18.52 -14.70
N LEU A 170 -1.39 18.94 -15.43
CA LEU A 170 -0.16 19.47 -14.89
C LEU A 170 -0.09 20.98 -15.15
N PRO A 171 0.63 21.76 -14.33
CA PRO A 171 0.71 23.22 -14.51
C PRO A 171 1.38 23.67 -15.82
N SER A 172 2.28 22.85 -16.37
CA SER A 172 3.21 23.25 -17.43
C SER A 172 2.99 22.56 -18.78
N VAL A 173 2.00 21.66 -18.90
CA VAL A 173 1.70 20.95 -20.15
C VAL A 173 0.19 20.84 -20.38
N PRO A 174 -0.26 20.71 -21.65
CA PRO A 174 -1.68 20.49 -21.95
C PRO A 174 -2.26 19.27 -21.22
N PRO A 175 -3.56 19.28 -20.86
CA PRO A 175 -4.20 18.14 -20.21
C PRO A 175 -4.07 16.86 -21.05
N MET A 176 -3.70 15.76 -20.39
CA MET A 176 -3.62 14.43 -21.00
C MET A 176 -4.88 13.65 -20.68
N ARG A 177 -5.44 12.97 -21.69
CA ARG A 177 -6.69 12.20 -21.56
C ARG A 177 -6.42 10.73 -21.89
N GLY A 178 -6.88 9.87 -21.00
CA GLY A 178 -6.73 8.43 -21.08
C GLY A 178 -5.45 7.92 -20.41
N ARG A 179 -5.56 6.77 -19.76
CA ARG A 179 -4.46 6.06 -19.10
C ARG A 179 -3.25 5.87 -20.02
N ALA A 180 -3.49 5.50 -21.28
CA ALA A 180 -2.42 5.27 -22.25
C ALA A 180 -1.61 6.54 -22.57
N ALA A 181 -2.27 7.71 -22.64
CA ALA A 181 -1.58 8.98 -22.90
C ALA A 181 -0.72 9.40 -21.70
N ILE A 182 -1.26 9.24 -20.49
CA ILE A 182 -0.54 9.50 -19.24
C ILE A 182 0.67 8.58 -19.12
N GLN A 183 0.48 7.28 -19.37
CA GLN A 183 1.56 6.30 -19.35
C GLN A 183 2.66 6.67 -20.35
N SER A 184 2.30 6.95 -21.61
CA SER A 184 3.27 7.33 -22.66
C SER A 184 4.08 8.58 -22.29
N PHE A 185 3.44 9.58 -21.67
CA PHE A 185 4.11 10.79 -21.21
C PHE A 185 5.18 10.48 -20.16
N TYR A 186 4.82 9.75 -19.10
CA TYR A 186 5.75 9.41 -18.04
C TYR A 186 6.82 8.42 -18.52
N GLU A 187 6.50 7.45 -19.38
CA GLU A 187 7.50 6.58 -20.03
C GLU A 187 8.54 7.39 -20.80
N GLY A 188 8.12 8.45 -21.49
CA GLY A 188 9.03 9.39 -22.17
C GLY A 188 9.93 10.13 -21.18
N MET A 189 9.33 10.74 -20.14
CA MET A 189 10.07 11.46 -19.08
C MET A 189 11.07 10.54 -18.37
N PHE A 190 10.65 9.33 -18.04
CA PHE A 190 11.44 8.31 -17.36
C PHE A 190 12.60 7.74 -18.19
N ARG A 191 12.80 8.17 -19.44
CA ARG A 191 14.04 7.85 -20.17
C ARG A 191 15.22 8.72 -19.75
N SER A 192 14.96 9.94 -19.27
CA SER A 192 16.01 10.91 -18.92
C SER A 192 15.92 11.42 -17.49
N VAL A 193 14.75 11.38 -16.85
CA VAL A 193 14.53 11.91 -15.49
C VAL A 193 13.75 10.90 -14.66
N ARG A 194 14.21 10.59 -13.45
CA ARG A 194 13.46 9.83 -12.44
C ARG A 194 12.76 10.79 -11.51
N GLU A 195 11.50 10.53 -11.20
CA GLU A 195 10.75 11.28 -10.19
C GLU A 195 10.59 10.39 -8.96
N HIS A 196 10.87 10.92 -7.78
CA HIS A 196 10.64 10.29 -6.50
C HIS A 196 9.66 11.13 -5.69
N LEU A 197 8.60 10.51 -5.18
CA LEU A 197 7.57 11.17 -4.39
C LEU A 197 7.83 10.97 -2.89
N THR A 198 8.00 12.07 -2.16
CA THR A 198 7.98 12.07 -0.69
C THR A 198 6.63 12.57 -0.21
N VAL A 199 5.81 11.68 0.36
CA VAL A 199 4.46 12.01 0.84
C VAL A 199 4.55 12.61 2.25
N HIS A 200 4.06 13.83 2.42
CA HIS A 200 4.02 14.54 3.72
C HIS A 200 2.68 14.36 4.42
N ALA A 201 1.59 14.37 3.65
CA ALA A 201 0.25 14.14 4.15
C ALA A 201 -0.62 13.45 3.09
N LEU A 202 -1.47 12.52 3.54
CA LEU A 202 -2.42 11.78 2.73
C LEU A 202 -3.82 11.86 3.35
N MET A 203 -4.72 12.53 2.65
CA MET A 203 -6.15 12.53 2.94
C MET A 203 -6.86 11.74 1.85
N ILE A 204 -7.66 10.76 2.25
CA ILE A 204 -8.37 9.88 1.32
C ILE A 204 -9.71 9.46 1.92
N ASP A 205 -10.72 9.45 1.06
CA ASP A 205 -12.02 8.81 1.26
C ASP A 205 -12.37 7.98 0.01
N ASP A 206 -13.64 7.58 -0.14
CA ASP A 206 -14.09 6.74 -1.25
C ASP A 206 -14.29 7.51 -2.57
N HIS A 207 -14.20 8.84 -2.54
CA HIS A 207 -14.46 9.73 -3.66
C HIS A 207 -13.22 10.45 -4.16
N GLY A 208 -12.22 10.66 -3.32
CA GLY A 208 -11.05 11.44 -3.67
C GLY A 208 -9.85 11.23 -2.76
N ILE A 209 -8.72 11.77 -3.24
CA ILE A 209 -7.46 11.81 -2.51
C ILE A 209 -6.90 13.23 -2.61
N ALA A 210 -6.42 13.77 -1.51
CA ALA A 210 -5.61 14.98 -1.49
C ALA A 210 -4.25 14.66 -0.85
N VAL A 211 -3.18 15.04 -1.56
CA VAL A 211 -1.82 14.69 -1.18
C VAL A 211 -0.94 15.93 -1.18
N ASP A 212 -0.25 16.14 -0.08
CA ASP A 212 0.88 17.06 0.01
C ASP A 212 2.15 16.25 -0.13
N CYS A 213 2.93 16.50 -1.18
CA CYS A 213 4.16 15.78 -1.42
C CYS A 213 5.25 16.68 -2.03
N THR A 214 6.49 16.21 -1.92
CA THR A 214 7.61 16.74 -2.69
C THR A 214 7.92 15.78 -3.82
N SER A 215 7.89 16.27 -5.05
CA SER A 215 8.43 15.57 -6.21
C SER A 215 9.90 15.93 -6.36
N THR A 216 10.79 14.94 -6.22
CA THR A 216 12.22 15.09 -6.48
C THR A 216 12.55 14.47 -7.82
N PHE A 217 13.07 15.28 -8.75
CA PHE A 217 13.43 14.86 -10.09
C PHE A 217 14.95 14.75 -10.20
N VAL A 218 15.45 13.58 -10.59
CA VAL A 218 16.88 13.29 -10.78
C VAL A 218 17.16 12.93 -12.24
N ALA A 219 18.03 13.69 -12.89
CA ALA A 219 18.41 13.46 -14.28
C ALA A 219 19.34 12.24 -14.42
N GLN A 220 18.86 11.19 -15.09
CA GLN A 220 19.62 10.00 -15.48
C GLN A 220 20.46 10.24 -16.75
N ALA A 221 20.06 11.21 -17.55
CA ALA A 221 20.75 11.75 -18.73
C ALA A 221 20.51 13.26 -18.81
N ASP A 222 21.26 13.96 -19.65
CA ASP A 222 21.01 15.39 -19.89
C ASP A 222 19.57 15.60 -20.39
N ALA A 223 18.86 16.51 -19.73
CA ALA A 223 17.46 16.83 -19.97
C ALA A 223 17.28 18.35 -20.12
N PRO A 224 17.77 18.95 -21.22
CA PRO A 224 17.72 20.40 -21.42
C PRO A 224 16.30 20.93 -21.57
N ASP A 225 15.38 20.09 -22.05
CA ASP A 225 13.97 20.44 -22.30
C ASP A 225 13.04 19.99 -21.16
N PHE A 226 13.58 19.66 -19.98
CA PHE A 226 12.75 19.22 -18.86
C PHE A 226 11.83 20.35 -18.37
N ALA A 227 10.52 20.06 -18.30
CA ALA A 227 9.47 21.06 -18.11
C ALA A 227 9.49 21.79 -16.76
N VAL A 228 10.21 21.27 -15.76
CA VAL A 228 10.41 21.97 -14.48
C VAL A 228 11.59 22.93 -14.57
N THR A 229 12.76 22.41 -14.94
CA THR A 229 13.98 23.19 -15.17
C THR A 229 14.98 22.32 -15.97
N PRO A 230 15.83 22.90 -16.84
CA PRO A 230 16.89 22.14 -17.49
C PRO A 230 17.83 21.47 -16.46
N LEU A 231 18.13 20.19 -16.68
CA LEU A 231 19.02 19.40 -15.82
C LEU A 231 20.12 18.73 -16.64
N LYS A 232 21.34 18.74 -16.13
CA LYS A 232 22.41 17.84 -16.61
C LYS A 232 22.31 16.49 -15.88
N LYS A 233 22.87 15.44 -16.47
CA LYS A 233 22.96 14.12 -15.82
C LYS A 233 23.54 14.25 -14.39
N GLY A 234 22.86 13.64 -13.43
CA GLY A 234 23.20 13.66 -12.00
C GLY A 234 22.68 14.87 -11.24
N GLU A 235 22.20 15.92 -11.91
CA GLU A 235 21.53 17.03 -11.24
C GLU A 235 20.12 16.66 -10.79
N ALA A 236 19.66 17.30 -9.73
CA ALA A 236 18.32 17.12 -9.20
C ALA A 236 17.64 18.43 -8.83
N VAL A 237 16.31 18.41 -8.89
CA VAL A 237 15.43 19.50 -8.47
C VAL A 237 14.26 18.93 -7.68
N ALA A 238 13.89 19.58 -6.59
CA ALA A 238 12.72 19.25 -5.79
C ALA A 238 11.65 20.33 -5.94
N VAL A 239 10.38 19.91 -5.99
CA VAL A 239 9.23 20.81 -6.04
C VAL A 239 8.16 20.28 -5.10
N ARG A 240 7.68 21.12 -4.19
CA ARG A 240 6.49 20.80 -3.40
C ARG A 240 5.24 20.95 -4.25
N VAL A 241 4.36 19.95 -4.24
CA VAL A 241 3.13 19.92 -5.00
C VAL A 241 1.97 19.46 -4.13
N PHE A 242 0.78 19.97 -4.44
CA PHE A 242 -0.48 19.39 -4.00
C PHE A 242 -1.10 18.62 -5.16
N VAL A 243 -1.49 17.38 -4.91
CA VAL A 243 -2.16 16.54 -5.91
C VAL A 243 -3.55 16.18 -5.42
N ILE A 244 -4.55 16.49 -6.24
CA ILE A 244 -5.94 16.10 -6.01
C ILE A 244 -6.29 15.00 -7.00
N TYR A 245 -6.75 13.88 -6.49
CA TYR A 245 -7.23 12.75 -7.29
C TYR A 245 -8.73 12.62 -7.12
N GLY A 246 -9.47 12.54 -8.21
CA GLY A 246 -10.86 12.09 -8.20
C GLY A 246 -10.92 10.58 -8.38
N LEU A 247 -11.69 9.88 -7.55
CA LEU A 247 -11.86 8.44 -7.62
C LEU A 247 -13.19 8.04 -8.28
N HIS A 248 -13.16 6.89 -8.95
CA HIS A 248 -14.33 6.22 -9.51
C HIS A 248 -14.16 4.72 -9.26
N HIS A 249 -15.01 4.16 -8.38
CA HIS A 249 -14.94 2.77 -7.94
C HIS A 249 -13.54 2.32 -7.48
N GLY A 250 -12.86 3.18 -6.72
CA GLY A 250 -11.53 2.93 -6.19
C GLY A 250 -10.38 3.00 -7.21
N GLN A 251 -10.63 3.53 -8.41
CA GLN A 251 -9.59 3.90 -9.37
C GLN A 251 -9.55 5.41 -9.60
N ILE A 252 -8.40 5.94 -9.96
CA ILE A 252 -8.17 7.35 -10.23
C ILE A 252 -8.75 7.74 -11.60
N ARG A 253 -9.71 8.66 -11.58
CA ARG A 253 -10.38 9.23 -12.75
C ARG A 253 -9.81 10.59 -13.17
N THR A 254 -9.36 11.39 -12.21
CA THR A 254 -8.71 12.68 -12.46
C THR A 254 -7.48 12.82 -11.58
N ILE A 255 -6.47 13.53 -12.09
CA ILE A 255 -5.26 13.90 -11.38
C ILE A 255 -5.02 15.38 -11.68
N ASP A 256 -5.12 16.22 -10.66
CA ASP A 256 -4.93 17.66 -10.76
C ASP A 256 -3.76 18.05 -9.87
N VAL A 257 -2.67 18.53 -10.49
CA VAL A 257 -1.44 18.89 -9.79
C VAL A 257 -1.29 20.41 -9.72
N ALA A 258 -1.07 20.93 -8.52
CA ALA A 258 -0.74 22.33 -8.28
C ALA A 258 0.66 22.44 -7.63
N ARG A 259 1.44 23.44 -8.03
CA ARG A 259 2.71 23.77 -7.35
C ARG A 259 2.40 24.48 -6.04
N ALA A 260 3.07 24.06 -4.97
CA ALA A 260 2.96 24.61 -3.63
C ALA A 260 4.23 25.38 -3.20
N GLY A 261 5.21 25.51 -4.09
CA GLY A 261 6.48 26.19 -3.87
C GLY A 261 7.28 26.33 -5.15
N GLU A 262 8.42 27.03 -5.06
CA GLU A 262 9.38 27.13 -6.15
C GLU A 262 10.19 25.83 -6.30
N ALA A 263 10.79 25.66 -7.47
CA ALA A 263 11.65 24.52 -7.74
C ALA A 263 13.06 24.80 -7.19
N GLU A 264 13.56 23.91 -6.34
CA GLU A 264 14.85 24.09 -5.67
C GLU A 264 15.84 23.01 -6.13
N ARG A 265 17.06 23.41 -6.50
CA ARG A 265 18.11 22.44 -6.82
C ARG A 265 18.54 21.72 -5.54
N VAL A 266 18.57 20.40 -5.59
CA VAL A 266 18.94 19.55 -4.45
C VAL A 266 20.15 18.70 -4.79
N ARG A 267 20.90 18.27 -3.76
CA ARG A 267 21.97 17.29 -3.92
C ARG A 267 21.38 15.89 -3.88
N VAL A 268 21.93 15.01 -4.71
CA VAL A 268 21.67 13.57 -4.63
C VAL A 268 22.82 13.00 -3.82
N ASP A 269 22.51 12.46 -2.63
CA ASP A 269 23.47 11.73 -1.80
C ASP A 269 23.70 10.31 -2.34
#